data_AF-A0A258FH47-F1
#
_entry.id   AF-A0A258FH47-F1
#
_cell.length_a   1.000
_cell.length_b   1.000
_cell.length_c   1.000
_cell.angle_alpha   90.00
_cell.angle_beta   90.00
_cell.angle_gamma   90.00
#
_symmetry.space_group_name_H-M   'P 1'
#
loop_
_entity.id
_entity.type
_entity.pdbx_description
1 polymer ?
#
loop_
_entity_poly.entity_id
_entity_poly.type
_entity_poly.pdbx_seq_one_letter_code
_entity_poly.pdbx_strand_id
1 'polypeptide(L)'
;GEITLRGRVTAIGGLKEKLLAALRSGVKTVLIPQENEKDLADVPDNVKGALEIVPISTADEALKWALTGSLTAVEWDEVAEPLNPAPATVPPIDGSTVVSH
;
A
#
# COMPACT_ATOMS: atom_id res chain seq x y z
N GLY A 1 -1.62 -3.54 9.63
CA GLY A 1 -1.25 -3.51 11.06
C GLY A 1 -1.27 -2.09 11.56
N GLU A 2 -0.91 -1.89 12.82
CA GLU A 2 -0.51 -0.58 13.33
C GLU A 2 1.01 -0.40 13.17
N ILE A 3 1.49 0.84 13.14
CA ILE A 3 2.92 1.17 12.95
C ILE A 3 3.44 2.00 14.11
N THR A 4 4.59 1.61 14.65
CA THR A 4 5.30 2.39 15.68
C THR A 4 6.22 3.43 15.05
N LEU A 5 6.65 4.44 15.81
CA LEU A 5 7.65 5.42 15.35
C LEU A 5 9.00 4.77 14.96
N ARG A 6 9.28 3.56 15.45
CA ARG A 6 10.46 2.78 15.09
C ARG A 6 10.24 1.89 13.86
N GLY A 7 9.11 2.03 13.16
CA GLY A 7 8.81 1.29 11.94
C GLY A 7 8.38 -0.16 12.15
N ARG A 8 8.17 -0.62 13.39
CA ARG A 8 7.64 -1.98 13.67
C ARG A 8 6.14 -2.02 13.39
N VAL A 9 5.68 -3.12 12.79
CA VAL A 9 4.28 -3.41 12.55
C VAL A 9 3.74 -4.25 13.71
N THR A 10 2.66 -3.79 14.33
CA THR A 10 2.05 -4.45 15.50
C THR A 10 0.70 -5.07 15.16
N ALA A 11 0.30 -6.03 16.01
CA ALA A 11 -0.93 -6.78 15.85
C ALA A 11 -2.17 -5.88 15.83
N ILE A 12 -3.20 -6.36 15.14
CA ILE A 12 -4.51 -5.71 15.03
C ILE A 12 -5.62 -6.66 15.43
N GLY A 13 -6.71 -6.10 15.97
CA GLY A 13 -7.97 -6.80 16.13
C GLY A 13 -8.75 -6.95 14.82
N GLY A 14 -9.70 -7.89 14.81
CA GLY A 14 -10.65 -8.09 13.70
C GLY A 14 -10.03 -8.62 12.43
N LEU A 15 -8.97 -9.43 12.51
CA LEU A 15 -8.25 -9.96 11.34
C LEU A 15 -9.19 -10.69 10.36
N LYS A 16 -10.06 -11.55 10.89
CA LYS A 16 -11.04 -12.33 10.11
C LYS A 16 -11.98 -11.43 9.30
N GLU A 17 -12.53 -10.39 9.91
CA GLU A 17 -13.47 -9.47 9.27
C GLU A 17 -12.77 -8.66 8.17
N LYS A 18 -11.53 -8.23 8.42
CA LYS A 18 -10.69 -7.51 7.45
C LYS A 18 -10.32 -8.38 6.25
N LEU A 19 -9.98 -9.65 6.47
CA LEU A 19 -9.69 -10.59 5.37
C LEU A 19 -10.93 -10.91 4.53
N LEU A 20 -12.09 -11.09 5.18
CA LEU A 20 -13.36 -11.26 4.48
C LEU A 20 -13.73 -10.02 3.64
N ALA A 21 -13.47 -8.82 4.17
CA ALA A 21 -13.66 -7.59 3.42
C ALA A 21 -12.71 -7.51 2.22
N ALA A 22 -11.42 -7.85 2.40
CA ALA A 22 -10.42 -7.88 1.34
C ALA A 22 -10.84 -8.81 0.19
N LEU A 23 -11.28 -10.03 0.53
CA LEU A 23 -11.80 -11.00 -0.45
C LEU A 23 -13.01 -10.45 -1.22
N ARG A 24 -13.97 -9.82 -0.52
CA ARG A 24 -15.14 -9.21 -1.18
C ARG A 24 -14.77 -8.05 -2.10
N SER A 25 -13.73 -7.29 -1.77
CA SER A 25 -13.21 -6.22 -2.63
C SER A 25 -12.34 -6.71 -3.79
N GLY A 26 -12.09 -8.03 -3.89
CA GLY A 26 -11.27 -8.61 -4.95
C GLY A 26 -9.77 -8.35 -4.79
N VAL A 27 -9.31 -8.02 -3.58
CA VAL A 27 -7.88 -7.90 -3.28
C VAL A 27 -7.24 -9.28 -3.37
N LYS A 28 -6.08 -9.37 -4.02
CA LYS A 28 -5.34 -10.63 -4.19
C LYS A 28 -4.35 -10.89 -3.06
N THR A 29 -3.63 -9.86 -2.65
CA THR A 29 -2.53 -9.96 -1.69
C THR A 29 -2.81 -9.10 -0.47
N VAL A 30 -2.68 -9.68 0.73
CA VAL A 30 -2.92 -9.00 2.01
C VAL A 30 -1.70 -9.13 2.91
N LEU A 31 -1.17 -7.99 3.33
CA LEU A 31 -0.08 -7.93 4.29
C LEU A 31 -0.64 -7.92 5.72
N ILE A 32 -0.20 -8.85 6.56
CA ILE A 32 -0.64 -8.96 7.96
C ILE A 32 0.55 -8.78 8.90
N PRO A 33 0.34 -8.28 10.13
CA PRO A 33 1.39 -8.30 11.14
C PRO A 33 1.83 -9.74 11.43
N GLN A 34 3.13 -9.98 11.59
CA GLN A 34 3.66 -11.31 11.90
C GLN A 34 3.06 -11.90 13.18
N GLU A 35 2.76 -11.05 14.18
CA GLU A 35 2.12 -11.50 15.42
C GLU A 35 0.70 -12.03 15.21
N ASN A 36 0.01 -11.59 14.15
CA ASN A 36 -1.34 -12.04 13.79
C ASN A 36 -1.36 -13.36 13.01
N GLU A 37 -0.20 -13.95 12.68
CA GLU A 37 -0.14 -15.23 11.96
C GLU A 37 -0.85 -16.35 12.73
N LYS A 38 -0.75 -16.34 14.06
CA LYS A 38 -1.46 -17.28 14.94
C LYS A 38 -2.99 -17.19 14.84
N ASP A 39 -3.52 -16.00 14.55
CA ASP A 39 -4.96 -15.76 14.43
C ASP A 39 -5.53 -16.25 13.08
N LEU A 40 -4.66 -16.64 12.12
CA LEU A 40 -5.10 -17.29 10.88
C LEU A 40 -5.77 -18.64 11.13
N ALA A 41 -5.57 -19.26 12.30
CA ALA A 41 -6.27 -20.47 12.69
C ALA A 41 -7.80 -20.27 12.75
N ASP A 42 -8.27 -19.06 13.08
CA ASP A 42 -9.70 -18.72 13.19
C ASP A 42 -10.33 -18.31 11.85
N VAL A 43 -9.51 -18.22 10.80
CA VAL A 43 -9.92 -17.82 9.45
C VAL A 43 -10.27 -19.06 8.64
N PRO A 44 -11.48 -19.11 8.04
CA PRO A 44 -11.90 -20.22 7.18
C PRO A 44 -10.93 -20.49 6.02
N ASP A 45 -10.73 -21.77 5.67
CA ASP A 45 -9.79 -22.18 4.62
C ASP A 45 -10.14 -21.64 3.23
N ASN A 46 -11.43 -21.43 2.94
CA ASN A 46 -11.87 -20.81 1.70
C ASN A 46 -11.40 -19.35 1.55
N VAL A 47 -11.17 -18.64 2.67
CA VAL A 47 -10.62 -17.27 2.65
C VAL A 47 -9.10 -17.31 2.52
N LYS A 48 -8.44 -18.19 3.29
CA LYS A 48 -6.98 -18.37 3.25
C LYS A 48 -6.50 -18.84 1.87
N GLY A 49 -7.24 -19.73 1.22
CA GLY A 49 -6.90 -20.25 -0.11
C GLY A 49 -7.17 -19.27 -1.24
N ALA A 50 -8.01 -18.25 -1.01
CA ALA A 50 -8.37 -17.25 -2.03
C ALA A 50 -7.48 -15.99 -1.98
N LEU A 51 -6.71 -15.80 -0.92
CA LEU A 51 -5.86 -14.63 -0.69
C LEU A 51 -4.40 -15.06 -0.52
N GLU A 52 -3.48 -14.30 -1.11
CA GLU A 52 -2.07 -14.38 -0.79
C GLU A 52 -1.82 -13.58 0.50
N ILE A 53 -1.63 -14.29 1.62
CA ILE A 53 -1.42 -13.67 2.93
C ILE A 53 0.08 -13.65 3.22
N VAL A 54 0.64 -12.46 3.39
CA VAL A 54 2.06 -12.26 3.66
C VAL A 54 2.26 -11.64 5.04
N PRO A 55 2.85 -12.36 6.01
CA PRO A 55 3.20 -11.79 7.30
C PRO A 55 4.41 -10.87 7.18
N ILE A 56 4.33 -9.69 7.81
CA ILE A 56 5.38 -8.67 7.84
C ILE A 56 5.65 -8.18 9.27
N SER A 57 6.91 -7.80 9.53
CA SER A 57 7.36 -7.32 10.84
C SER A 57 7.64 -5.82 10.88
N THR A 58 8.02 -5.24 9.74
CA THR A 58 8.41 -3.83 9.61
C THR A 58 7.69 -3.13 8.47
N ALA A 59 7.58 -1.80 8.57
CA ALA A 59 6.98 -0.97 7.55
C ALA A 59 7.79 -0.97 6.24
N ASP A 60 9.11 -1.18 6.34
CA ASP A 60 10.00 -1.29 5.18
C ASP A 60 9.64 -2.49 4.29
N GLU A 61 9.25 -3.61 4.91
CA GLU A 61 8.71 -4.77 4.18
C GLU A 61 7.39 -4.41 3.48
N ALA A 62 6.51 -3.66 4.13
CA ALA A 62 5.27 -3.21 3.50
C ALA A 62 5.54 -2.33 2.27
N LEU A 63 6.52 -1.43 2.35
CA LEU A 63 6.90 -0.57 1.23
C LEU A 63 7.43 -1.38 0.03
N LYS A 64 8.20 -2.45 0.27
CA LYS A 64 8.67 -3.35 -0.80
C LYS A 64 7.55 -4.04 -1.55
N TRP A 65 6.47 -4.39 -0.86
CA TRP A 65 5.28 -5.00 -1.47
C TRP A 65 4.37 -3.98 -2.15
N ALA A 66 4.29 -2.76 -1.60
CA ALA A 66 3.33 -1.75 -2.06
C ALA A 66 3.85 -0.86 -3.19
N LEU A 67 5.17 -0.64 -3.27
CA LEU A 67 5.78 0.25 -4.25
C LEU A 67 6.19 -0.49 -5.51
N THR A 68 6.04 0.16 -6.67
CA THR A 68 6.40 -0.39 -7.98
C THR A 68 7.87 -0.16 -8.37
N GLY A 69 8.63 0.58 -7.56
CA GLY A 69 10.01 0.96 -7.84
C GLY A 69 10.87 0.99 -6.58
N SER A 70 12.19 1.01 -6.78
CA SER A 70 13.16 1.06 -5.68
C SER A 70 13.18 2.45 -5.03
N LEU A 71 13.27 2.47 -3.70
CA LEU A 71 13.44 3.70 -2.94
C LEU A 71 14.84 4.27 -3.22
N THR A 72 14.88 5.54 -3.65
CA THR A 72 16.12 6.30 -3.79
C THR A 72 16.17 7.31 -2.66
N ALA A 73 17.26 7.31 -1.89
CA ALA A 73 17.44 8.30 -0.83
C ALA A 73 17.54 9.70 -1.44
N VAL A 74 16.78 10.64 -0.88
CA VAL A 74 16.90 12.05 -1.23
C VAL A 74 18.01 12.64 -0.35
N GLU A 75 19.00 13.27 -0.98
CA GLU A 75 19.97 14.11 -0.31
C GLU A 75 19.23 15.39 0.14
N TRP A 76 19.06 15.55 1.46
CA TRP A 76 18.45 16.74 2.02
C TRP A 76 19.52 17.79 2.26
N ASP A 77 19.60 18.78 1.37
CA ASP A 77 20.45 19.95 1.56
C ASP A 77 19.61 21.04 2.25
N GLU A 78 19.99 21.38 3.49
CA GLU A 78 19.24 22.29 4.39
C GLU A 78 19.10 23.73 3.81
N VAL A 79 19.80 24.03 2.71
CA VAL A 79 19.86 25.36 2.08
C VAL A 79 18.88 25.50 0.90
N ALA A 80 18.18 24.44 0.48
CA ALA A 80 17.21 24.51 -0.61
C ALA A 80 15.75 24.57 -0.09
N GLU A 81 15.18 25.78 -0.04
CA GLU A 81 13.74 25.99 0.15
C GLU A 81 12.87 25.39 -1.00
N PRO A 82 11.55 25.18 -0.80
CA PRO A 82 10.88 23.89 -0.86
C PRO A 82 10.60 23.41 -2.29
N LEU A 83 10.91 22.14 -2.57
CA LEU A 83 10.41 21.49 -3.78
C LEU A 83 8.93 21.17 -3.59
N ASN A 84 8.08 22.04 -4.14
CA ASN A 84 6.74 21.67 -4.58
C ASN A 84 6.91 20.84 -5.86
N PRO A 85 6.74 19.50 -5.87
CA PRO A 85 6.64 18.80 -7.12
C PRO A 85 5.25 19.12 -7.69
N ALA A 86 5.16 20.17 -8.51
CA ALA A 86 4.02 20.32 -9.39
C ALA A 86 3.83 18.98 -10.14
N PRO A 87 2.64 18.34 -10.09
CA PRO A 87 2.44 17.08 -10.78
C PRO A 87 2.70 17.31 -12.27
N ALA A 88 3.55 16.45 -12.83
CA ALA A 88 3.99 16.50 -14.21
C ALA A 88 2.79 16.63 -15.16
N THR A 89 2.88 17.65 -16.02
CA THR A 89 2.09 17.95 -17.22
C THR A 89 1.03 16.90 -17.59
N VAL A 90 -0.24 17.20 -17.29
CA VAL A 90 -1.38 16.58 -17.98
C VAL A 90 -1.32 17.04 -19.45
N PRO A 91 -1.21 16.13 -20.44
CA PRO A 91 -1.24 16.54 -21.84
C PRO A 91 -2.62 17.11 -22.19
N PRO A 92 -2.71 18.15 -23.03
CA PRO A 92 -3.99 18.73 -23.40
C PRO A 92 -4.81 17.72 -24.21
N ILE A 93 -6.01 17.41 -23.72
CA ILE A 93 -7.03 16.71 -24.49
C ILE A 93 -7.54 17.65 -25.58
N ASP A 94 -7.39 17.20 -26.83
CA ASP A 94 -7.83 17.89 -28.04
C ASP A 94 -9.38 17.98 -28.08
N GLY A 95 -9.89 19.14 -28.50
CA GLY A 95 -11.32 19.37 -28.59
C GLY A 95 -11.70 20.83 -28.80
N SER A 96 -11.51 21.34 -30.03
CA SER A 96 -12.58 22.03 -30.77
C SER A 96 -12.06 22.52 -32.13
N THR A 97 -12.49 21.85 -33.19
CA THR A 97 -12.48 22.40 -34.55
C THR A 97 -13.47 23.56 -34.61
N VAL A 98 -13.00 24.76 -34.96
CA VAL A 98 -13.85 25.81 -35.55
C VAL A 98 -13.12 26.39 -36.75
N VAL A 99 -13.61 26.05 -37.94
CA VAL A 99 -13.23 26.64 -39.22
C VAL A 99 -13.89 28.02 -39.34
N SER A 100 -13.15 29.04 -39.75
CA SER A 100 -13.73 30.27 -40.32
C SER A 100 -12.73 30.99 -41.23
N HIS A 101 -13.21 31.21 -42.46
CA HIS A 101 -12.69 31.95 -43.63
C HIS A 101 -11.52 31.33 -44.40
#